data_AF-A0A851Y4H2-F1
#
_entry.id   AF-A0A851Y4H2-F1
#
_cell.length_a   1.000
_cell.length_b   1.000
_cell.length_c   1.000
_cell.angle_alpha   90.00
_cell.angle_beta   90.00
_cell.angle_gamma   90.00
#
_symmetry.space_group_name_H-M   'P 1'
#
loop_
_entity.id
_entity.type
_entity.pdbx_description
1 polymer ?
#
loop_
_entity_poly.entity_id
_entity_poly.type
_entity_poly.pdbx_seq_one_letter_code
_entity_poly.pdbx_strand_id
1 'polypeptide(L)'
;QMSNGSSITQFLLLPFADTQELQLWHFWLFLGISLAVLLGNSLIVTSTACDQHLHTPMYFFLLNLSLLDLGCVSTTVPRSMASSLWDTRAISYTGCAAQLFFFLFCISAEYFLLTVMSYDRYMAICKPLHYGTLLGSRDCVCMAAAAWGTGFLCALL
;
A
#
# COMPACT_ATOMS: atom_id res chain seq x y z
N GLN A 1 -18.49 -20.32 41.97
CA GLN A 1 -17.04 -20.41 41.73
C GLN A 1 -16.82 -20.07 40.26
N MET A 2 -16.55 -18.81 39.94
CA MET A 2 -16.34 -18.31 38.58
C MET A 2 -14.89 -17.89 38.43
N SER A 3 -14.26 -18.44 37.40
CA SER A 3 -12.87 -18.26 37.01
C SER A 3 -12.62 -16.83 36.52
N ASN A 4 -11.76 -16.08 37.21
CA ASN A 4 -11.18 -14.84 36.70
C ASN A 4 -10.09 -15.18 35.67
N GLY A 5 -10.49 -15.36 34.42
CA GLY A 5 -9.58 -15.35 33.28
C GLY A 5 -9.67 -14.01 32.55
N SER A 6 -9.03 -12.97 33.08
CA SER A 6 -8.90 -11.70 32.35
C SER A 6 -7.87 -11.88 31.23
N SER A 7 -8.28 -12.39 30.06
CA SER A 7 -7.46 -12.27 28.86
C SER A 7 -7.49 -10.81 28.42
N ILE A 8 -6.36 -10.13 28.53
CA ILE A 8 -6.15 -8.80 27.95
C ILE A 8 -6.23 -8.96 26.43
N THR A 9 -7.41 -8.72 25.85
CA THR A 9 -7.71 -8.92 24.41
C THR A 9 -8.07 -7.62 23.69
N GLN A 10 -7.63 -6.48 24.22
CA GLN A 10 -7.82 -5.18 23.59
C GLN A 10 -6.50 -4.43 23.58
N PHE A 11 -5.86 -4.41 22.41
CA PHE A 11 -4.78 -3.48 22.13
C PHE A 11 -5.38 -2.08 22.06
N LEU A 12 -5.15 -1.32 23.12
CA LEU A 12 -5.54 0.08 23.20
C LEU A 12 -4.57 0.88 22.32
N LEU A 13 -4.99 1.26 21.11
CA LEU A 13 -4.32 2.32 20.36
C LEU A 13 -4.36 3.58 21.25
N LEU A 14 -3.16 4.03 21.62
CA LEU A 14 -2.85 5.08 22.60
C LEU A 14 -3.86 6.24 22.62
N PRO A 15 -4.31 6.71 23.79
CA PRO A 15 -5.29 7.78 23.87
C PRO A 15 -4.66 9.11 23.43
N PHE A 16 -4.90 9.52 22.18
CA PHE A 16 -4.83 10.93 21.77
C PHE A 16 -6.11 11.69 22.15
N ALA A 17 -6.72 11.30 23.28
CA ALA A 17 -7.94 11.89 23.81
C ALA A 17 -7.57 13.03 24.75
N ASP A 18 -7.23 14.20 24.22
CA ASP A 18 -7.25 15.43 25.04
C ASP A 18 -7.79 16.67 24.31
N THR A 19 -8.06 16.62 23.00
CA THR A 19 -8.79 17.69 22.31
C THR A 19 -9.61 17.15 21.14
N GLN A 20 -10.94 17.16 21.28
CA GLN A 20 -11.90 16.76 20.23
C GLN A 20 -11.68 17.53 18.90
N GLU A 21 -11.21 18.78 19.00
CA GLU A 21 -10.79 19.62 17.88
C GLU A 21 -9.62 19.01 17.08
N LEU A 22 -8.62 18.46 17.76
CA LEU A 22 -7.44 17.89 17.12
C LEU A 22 -7.80 16.62 16.33
N GLN A 23 -8.72 15.80 16.85
CA GLN A 23 -9.20 14.60 16.16
C GLN A 23 -9.93 14.94 14.85
N LEU A 24 -10.71 16.02 14.83
CA LEU A 24 -11.37 16.52 13.62
C LEU A 24 -10.35 16.97 12.56
N TRP A 25 -9.30 17.68 12.96
CA TRP A 25 -8.23 18.07 12.03
C TRP A 25 -7.50 16.87 11.44
N HIS A 26 -7.19 15.85 12.26
CA HIS A 26 -6.58 14.61 11.78
C HIS A 26 -7.49 13.87 10.79
N PHE A 27 -8.80 13.83 11.06
CA PHE A 27 -9.78 13.24 10.16
C PHE A 27 -9.79 13.93 8.78
N TRP A 28 -9.91 15.26 8.76
CA TRP A 28 -9.92 16.02 7.50
C TRP A 28 -8.59 15.93 6.74
N LEU A 29 -7.47 15.97 7.45
CA LEU A 29 -6.15 15.79 6.86
C LEU A 29 -6.01 14.41 6.20
N PHE A 30 -6.36 13.35 6.94
CA PHE A 30 -6.29 11.98 6.45
C PHE A 30 -7.25 11.73 5.28
N LEU A 31 -8.47 12.29 5.35
CA LEU A 31 -9.45 12.24 4.26
C LEU A 31 -8.92 12.94 3.01
N GLY A 32 -8.34 14.14 3.16
CA GLY A 32 -7.76 14.91 2.05
C GLY A 32 -6.60 14.18 1.39
N ILE A 33 -5.66 13.64 2.17
CA ILE A 33 -4.53 12.84 1.66
C ILE A 33 -5.06 11.60 0.93
N SER A 34 -6.04 10.91 1.50
CA SER A 34 -6.62 9.70 0.90
C SER A 34 -7.28 9.99 -0.45
N LEU A 35 -8.07 11.07 -0.53
CA LEU A 35 -8.68 11.49 -1.79
C LEU A 35 -7.64 11.90 -2.83
N ALA A 36 -6.59 12.63 -2.43
CA ALA A 36 -5.50 13.01 -3.32
C ALA A 36 -4.76 11.78 -3.86
N VAL A 37 -4.48 10.78 -3.03
CA VAL A 37 -3.84 9.52 -3.45
C VAL A 37 -4.75 8.72 -4.37
N LEU A 38 -6.06 8.61 -4.08
CA LEU A 38 -7.03 7.93 -4.94
C LEU A 38 -7.15 8.61 -6.30
N LEU A 39 -7.27 9.94 -6.34
CA LEU A 39 -7.35 10.70 -7.58
C LEU A 39 -6.03 10.62 -8.36
N GLY A 40 -4.89 10.77 -7.69
CA GLY A 40 -3.57 10.70 -8.31
C GLY A 40 -3.32 9.33 -8.95
N ASN A 41 -3.51 8.25 -8.20
CA ASN A 41 -3.28 6.90 -8.73
C ASN A 41 -4.30 6.46 -9.79
N SER A 42 -5.57 6.90 -9.69
CA SER A 42 -6.55 6.63 -10.75
C SER A 42 -6.27 7.38 -12.05
N LEU A 43 -5.73 8.61 -11.97
CA LEU A 43 -5.24 9.36 -13.13
C LEU A 43 -4.04 8.66 -13.78
N ILE A 44 -3.08 8.14 -13.00
CA ILE A 44 -1.94 7.39 -13.54
C ILE A 44 -2.42 6.13 -14.28
N VAL A 45 -3.34 5.37 -13.70
CA VAL A 45 -3.92 4.17 -14.34
C VAL A 45 -4.68 4.54 -15.62
N THR A 46 -5.46 5.61 -15.59
CA THR A 46 -6.24 6.04 -16.76
C THR A 46 -5.32 6.58 -17.86
N SER A 47 -4.31 7.38 -17.51
CA SER A 47 -3.33 7.90 -18.46
C SER A 47 -2.52 6.79 -19.12
N THR A 48 -2.14 5.76 -18.38
CA THR A 48 -1.44 4.59 -18.92
C THR A 48 -2.34 3.69 -19.77
N ALA A 49 -3.64 3.62 -19.46
CA ALA A 49 -4.61 2.87 -20.26
C ALA A 49 -5.00 3.58 -21.57
N CYS A 50 -5.07 4.92 -21.57
CA CYS A 50 -5.44 5.70 -22.75
C CYS A 50 -4.29 5.84 -23.76
N ASP A 51 -3.03 5.81 -23.32
CA ASP A 51 -1.88 6.00 -24.20
C ASP A 51 -1.14 4.67 -24.49
N GLN A 52 -1.50 4.02 -25.59
CA GLN A 52 -0.84 2.81 -26.07
C GLN A 52 0.58 3.05 -26.58
N HIS A 53 0.99 4.30 -26.83
CA HIS A 53 2.34 4.61 -27.32
C HIS A 53 3.40 4.66 -26.21
N LEU A 54 2.97 4.57 -24.94
CA LEU A 54 3.79 4.59 -23.73
C LEU A 54 4.12 3.18 -23.18
N HIS A 55 4.12 2.12 -24.02
CA HIS A 55 4.48 0.76 -23.61
C HIS A 55 5.99 0.59 -23.31
N THR A 56 6.49 1.33 -22.33
CA THR A 56 7.81 1.10 -21.71
C THR A 56 7.62 0.31 -20.41
N PRO A 57 8.59 -0.57 -20.04
CA PRO A 57 8.51 -1.39 -18.82
C PRO A 57 8.27 -0.57 -17.54
N MET A 58 8.74 0.67 -17.50
CA MET A 58 8.49 1.61 -16.41
C MET A 58 7.00 1.88 -16.16
N TYR A 59 6.18 2.05 -17.21
CA TYR A 59 4.73 2.29 -17.02
C TYR A 59 3.99 1.05 -16.54
N PHE A 60 4.46 -0.15 -16.89
CA PHE A 60 3.92 -1.39 -16.34
C PHE A 60 4.17 -1.47 -14.82
N PHE A 61 5.38 -1.12 -14.35
CA PHE A 61 5.64 -1.04 -12.92
C PHE A 61 4.84 0.07 -12.24
N LEU A 62 4.67 1.23 -12.88
CA LEU A 62 3.86 2.33 -12.33
C LEU A 62 2.41 1.92 -12.17
N LEU A 63 1.85 1.16 -13.11
CA LEU A 63 0.51 0.62 -13.00
C LEU A 63 0.39 -0.37 -11.83
N ASN A 64 1.39 -1.24 -11.62
CA ASN A 64 1.42 -2.13 -10.45
C ASN A 64 1.49 -1.34 -9.13
N LEU A 65 2.32 -0.29 -9.08
CA LEU A 65 2.45 0.58 -7.91
C LEU A 65 1.14 1.32 -7.61
N SER A 66 0.50 1.91 -8.63
CA SER A 66 -0.77 2.61 -8.46
C SER A 66 -1.91 1.66 -8.05
N LEU A 67 -1.95 0.43 -8.55
CA LEU A 67 -2.92 -0.57 -8.10
C LEU A 67 -2.69 -0.98 -6.64
N LEU A 68 -1.43 -1.14 -6.24
CA LEU A 68 -1.05 -1.42 -4.86
C LEU A 68 -1.52 -0.29 -3.95
N ASP A 69 -1.18 0.96 -4.27
CA ASP A 69 -1.59 2.15 -3.50
C ASP A 69 -3.11 2.27 -3.34
N LEU A 70 -3.85 2.08 -4.44
CA LEU A 70 -5.33 2.09 -4.40
C LEU A 70 -5.87 1.00 -3.46
N GLY A 71 -5.30 -0.19 -3.50
CA GLY A 71 -5.66 -1.29 -2.59
C GLY A 71 -5.32 -0.98 -1.12
N CYS A 72 -4.14 -0.43 -0.86
CA CYS A 72 -3.65 -0.09 0.47
C CYS A 72 -4.48 1.03 1.11
N VAL A 73 -4.79 2.08 0.35
CA VAL A 73 -5.64 3.18 0.80
C VAL A 73 -7.09 2.68 0.99
N SER A 74 -7.63 1.91 0.05
CA SER A 74 -9.00 1.36 0.15
C SER A 74 -9.20 0.43 1.36
N THR A 75 -8.16 -0.28 1.80
CA THR A 75 -8.25 -1.14 3.00
C THR A 75 -7.99 -0.39 4.31
N THR A 76 -7.15 0.64 4.29
CA THR A 76 -6.75 1.40 5.49
C THR A 76 -7.75 2.51 5.83
N VAL A 77 -8.28 3.20 4.82
CA VAL A 77 -9.12 4.40 4.98
C VAL A 77 -10.50 4.14 5.60
N PRO A 78 -11.36 3.25 5.07
CA PRO A 78 -12.67 3.01 5.65
C PRO A 78 -12.57 2.48 7.07
N ARG A 79 -11.46 1.80 7.41
CA ARG A 79 -11.20 1.27 8.74
C ARG A 79 -10.79 2.37 9.73
N SER A 80 -9.90 3.28 9.34
CA SER A 80 -9.52 4.45 10.15
C SER A 80 -10.69 5.42 10.33
N MET A 81 -11.52 5.60 9.30
CA MET A 81 -12.72 6.45 9.36
C MET A 81 -13.82 5.81 10.23
N ALA A 82 -14.07 4.50 10.10
CA ALA A 82 -15.01 3.79 10.95
C ALA A 82 -14.61 3.84 12.44
N SER A 83 -13.31 3.73 12.75
CA SER A 83 -12.83 3.86 14.13
C SER A 83 -12.95 5.27 14.72
N SER A 84 -12.99 6.31 13.88
CA SER A 84 -13.16 7.69 14.35
C SER A 84 -14.63 8.12 14.44
N LEU A 85 -15.52 7.54 13.62
CA LEU A 85 -16.93 7.91 13.55
C LEU A 85 -17.80 7.10 14.52
N TRP A 86 -17.43 5.85 14.78
CA TRP A 86 -18.13 4.96 15.70
C TRP A 86 -17.19 4.78 16.90
N ASP A 87 -17.49 5.38 18.06
CA ASP A 87 -16.73 5.29 19.34
C ASP A 87 -16.63 3.84 19.90
N THR A 88 -16.84 2.84 19.05
CA THR A 88 -16.50 1.44 19.25
C THR A 88 -14.99 1.22 19.08
N ARG A 89 -14.25 1.43 20.17
CA ARG A 89 -12.80 1.18 20.31
C ARG A 89 -12.39 -0.29 20.32
N ALA A 90 -13.26 -1.20 19.89
CA ALA A 90 -13.03 -2.65 19.94
C ALA A 90 -12.71 -3.18 18.54
N ILE A 91 -11.46 -2.99 18.10
CA ILE A 91 -10.94 -3.75 16.96
C ILE A 91 -10.73 -5.19 17.44
N SER A 92 -11.32 -6.17 16.75
CA SER A 92 -11.04 -7.57 17.03
C SER A 92 -9.55 -7.86 16.82
N TYR A 93 -8.98 -8.78 17.61
CA TYR A 93 -7.59 -9.19 17.44
C TYR A 93 -7.26 -9.61 15.99
N THR A 94 -8.16 -10.37 15.35
CA THR A 94 -8.06 -10.76 13.94
C THR A 94 -8.07 -9.56 12.99
N GLY A 95 -8.84 -8.53 13.34
CA GLY A 95 -8.89 -7.28 12.62
C GLY A 95 -7.58 -6.50 12.69
N CYS A 96 -7.02 -6.33 13.89
CA CYS A 96 -5.74 -5.65 14.09
C CYS A 96 -4.61 -6.39 13.37
N ALA A 97 -4.55 -7.72 13.49
CA ALA A 97 -3.59 -8.55 12.79
C ALA A 97 -3.69 -8.40 11.26
N ALA A 98 -4.90 -8.40 10.69
CA ALA A 98 -5.10 -8.17 9.27
C ALA A 98 -4.63 -6.78 8.83
N GLN A 99 -4.89 -5.73 9.62
CA GLN A 99 -4.45 -4.37 9.29
C GLN A 99 -2.93 -4.24 9.30
N LEU A 100 -2.26 -4.79 10.30
CA LEU A 100 -0.80 -4.80 10.37
C LEU A 100 -0.20 -5.58 9.19
N PHE A 101 -0.78 -6.74 8.87
CA PHE A 101 -0.38 -7.56 7.74
C PHE A 101 -0.46 -6.80 6.41
N PHE A 102 -1.61 -6.18 6.11
CA PHE A 102 -1.78 -5.38 4.89
C PHE A 102 -0.81 -4.20 4.86
N PHE A 103 -0.58 -3.51 5.99
CA PHE A 103 0.35 -2.40 6.05
C PHE A 103 1.80 -2.82 5.75
N LEU A 104 2.27 -3.91 6.37
CA LEU A 104 3.61 -4.46 6.11
C LEU A 104 3.74 -4.96 4.67
N PHE A 105 2.70 -5.59 4.14
CA PHE A 105 2.64 -6.02 2.76
C PHE A 105 2.73 -4.84 1.78
N CYS A 106 1.96 -3.78 2.01
CA CYS A 106 1.97 -2.57 1.20
C CYS A 106 3.37 -1.93 1.17
N ILE A 107 3.98 -1.69 2.33
CA ILE A 107 5.31 -1.06 2.40
C ILE A 107 6.38 -1.91 1.72
N SER A 108 6.38 -3.22 1.99
CA SER A 108 7.39 -4.12 1.41
C SER A 108 7.22 -4.24 -0.11
N ALA A 109 5.99 -4.41 -0.61
CA ALA A 109 5.72 -4.48 -2.04
C ALA A 109 6.04 -3.15 -2.76
N GLU A 110 5.70 -2.01 -2.18
CA GLU A 110 6.06 -0.68 -2.68
C GLU A 110 7.59 -0.55 -2.78
N TYR A 111 8.30 -0.91 -1.71
CA TYR A 111 9.76 -0.85 -1.68
C TYR A 111 10.41 -1.72 -2.77
N PHE A 112 9.95 -2.95 -2.96
CA PHE A 112 10.46 -3.83 -4.01
C PHE A 112 10.14 -3.28 -5.41
N LEU A 113 8.94 -2.76 -5.64
CA LEU A 113 8.56 -2.14 -6.92
C LEU A 113 9.42 -0.91 -7.24
N LEU A 114 9.60 0.00 -6.28
CA LEU A 114 10.47 1.17 -6.43
C LEU A 114 11.93 0.76 -6.70
N THR A 115 12.41 -0.28 -6.03
CA THR A 115 13.75 -0.83 -6.27
C THR A 115 13.89 -1.32 -7.71
N VAL A 116 12.91 -2.09 -8.21
CA VAL A 116 12.91 -2.57 -9.61
C VAL A 116 12.84 -1.41 -10.60
N MET A 117 12.03 -0.37 -10.33
CA MET A 117 11.99 0.83 -11.17
C MET A 117 13.34 1.58 -11.20
N SER A 118 14.00 1.72 -10.06
CA SER A 118 15.33 2.35 -9.98
C SER A 118 16.38 1.55 -10.76
N TYR A 119 16.28 0.22 -10.69
CA TYR A 119 17.14 -0.69 -11.43
C TYR A 119 16.89 -0.64 -12.95
N ASP A 120 15.62 -0.57 -13.38
CA ASP A 120 15.22 -0.34 -14.76
C ASP A 120 15.86 0.95 -15.33
N ARG A 121 15.74 2.07 -14.61
CA ARG A 121 16.35 3.35 -15.02
C ARG A 121 17.87 3.28 -15.07
N TYR A 122 18.50 2.60 -14.10
CA TYR A 122 19.95 2.40 -14.08
C TYR A 122 20.43 1.58 -15.29
N MET A 123 19.74 0.47 -15.61
CA MET A 123 20.07 -0.36 -16.78
C MET A 123 19.87 0.38 -18.09
N ALA A 124 18.81 1.20 -18.20
CA ALA A 124 18.55 2.02 -19.38
C ALA A 124 19.70 3.00 -19.67
N ILE A 125 20.28 3.60 -18.63
CA ILE A 125 21.36 4.61 -18.76
C ILE A 125 22.73 3.94 -18.93
N CYS A 126 23.07 2.99 -18.06
CA CYS A 126 24.43 2.46 -17.98
C CYS A 126 24.71 1.34 -18.98
N LYS A 127 23.68 0.66 -19.51
CA LYS A 127 23.82 -0.51 -20.40
C LYS A 127 22.75 -0.53 -21.52
N PRO A 128 22.65 0.51 -22.36
CA PRO A 128 21.57 0.63 -23.36
C PRO A 128 21.54 -0.53 -24.38
N LEU A 129 22.70 -1.07 -24.79
CA LEU A 129 22.77 -2.20 -25.74
C LEU A 129 22.21 -3.51 -25.18
N HIS A 130 22.25 -3.71 -23.86
CA HIS A 130 21.75 -4.92 -23.21
C HIS A 130 20.33 -4.73 -22.64
N TYR A 131 19.85 -3.49 -22.55
CA TYR A 131 18.54 -3.17 -22.03
C TYR A 131 17.41 -3.85 -22.82
N GLY A 132 17.48 -3.84 -24.15
CA GLY A 132 16.45 -4.44 -25.00
C GLY A 132 16.39 -5.97 -24.94
N THR A 133 17.46 -6.64 -24.51
CA THR A 133 17.51 -8.10 -24.37
C THR A 133 17.21 -8.58 -22.95
N LEU A 134 17.49 -7.76 -21.93
CA LEU A 134 17.21 -8.07 -20.51
C LEU A 134 15.85 -7.59 -20.01
N LEU A 135 15.28 -6.52 -20.59
CA LEU A 135 13.96 -6.01 -20.23
C LEU A 135 12.91 -6.35 -21.29
N GLY A 136 12.79 -7.64 -21.57
CA GLY A 136 11.64 -8.17 -22.31
C GLY A 136 10.35 -8.04 -21.49
N SER A 137 9.20 -8.04 -22.17
CA SER A 137 7.89 -8.03 -21.51
C SER A 137 7.70 -9.19 -20.53
N ARG A 138 8.27 -10.36 -20.82
CA ARG A 138 8.22 -11.55 -19.95
C ARG A 138 9.03 -11.37 -18.67
N ASP A 139 10.23 -10.80 -18.77
CA ASP A 139 11.10 -10.57 -17.61
C ASP A 139 10.50 -9.52 -16.68
N CYS A 140 9.86 -8.50 -17.25
CA CYS A 140 9.10 -7.48 -16.51
C CYS A 140 7.96 -8.09 -15.66
N VAL A 141 7.20 -9.03 -16.23
CA VAL A 141 6.15 -9.76 -15.51
C VAL A 141 6.74 -10.64 -14.41
N CYS A 142 7.85 -11.34 -14.67
CA CYS A 142 8.53 -12.15 -13.66
C CYS A 142 9.07 -11.30 -12.50
N MET A 143 9.68 -10.14 -12.79
CA MET A 143 10.17 -9.20 -11.77
C MET A 143 9.03 -8.63 -10.93
N ALA A 144 7.90 -8.26 -11.56
CA ALA A 144 6.73 -7.83 -10.82
C ALA A 144 6.20 -8.96 -9.92
N ALA A 145 6.00 -10.16 -10.46
CA ALA A 145 5.55 -11.31 -9.66
C ALA A 145 6.49 -11.62 -8.49
N ALA A 146 7.80 -11.48 -8.69
CA ALA A 146 8.78 -11.60 -7.62
C ALA A 146 8.64 -10.49 -6.57
N ALA A 147 8.43 -9.23 -6.97
CA ALA A 147 8.19 -8.12 -6.04
C ALA A 147 6.91 -8.33 -5.20
N TRP A 148 5.82 -8.76 -5.83
CA TRP A 148 4.58 -9.12 -5.14
C TRP A 148 4.77 -10.31 -4.18
N GLY A 149 5.44 -11.36 -4.63
CA GLY A 149 5.69 -12.56 -3.82
C GLY A 149 6.64 -12.31 -2.65
N THR A 150 7.70 -11.53 -2.85
CA THR A 150 8.64 -11.14 -1.77
C THR A 150 7.98 -10.21 -0.76
N GLY A 151 7.19 -9.22 -1.20
CA GLY A 151 6.39 -8.40 -0.30
C GLY A 151 5.43 -9.23 0.56
N PHE A 152 4.76 -10.21 -0.06
CA PHE A 152 3.87 -11.13 0.65
C PHE A 152 4.60 -11.98 1.70
N LEU A 153 5.76 -12.55 1.34
CA LEU A 153 6.59 -13.31 2.27
C LEU A 153 7.11 -12.44 3.42
N CYS A 154 7.53 -11.20 3.14
CA CYS A 154 7.98 -10.25 4.15
C CYS A 154 6.86 -9.86 5.12
N ALA A 155 5.61 -9.80 4.67
CA ALA A 155 4.49 -9.52 5.56
C ALA A 155 4.06 -10.73 6.41
N LEU A 156 4.37 -11.95 5.96
CA LEU A 156 4.03 -13.20 6.66
C LEU A 156 5.04 -13.60 7.74
N LEU A 157 6.33 -13.29 7.54
CA LEU A 157 7.44 -13.61 8.45
C LEU A 157 7.52 -12.66 9.64
#